data_AF-A0A7C2DWQ4-F1
#
_entry.id   AF-A0A7C2DWQ4-F1
#
_cell.length_a   1.000
_cell.length_b   1.000
_cell.length_c   1.000
_cell.angle_alpha   90.00
_cell.angle_beta   90.00
_cell.angle_gamma   90.00
#
_symmetry.space_group_name_H-M   'P 1'
#
loop_
_entity.id
_entity.type
_entity.pdbx_description
1 polymer ?
#
loop_
_entity_poly.entity_id
_entity_poly.type
_entity_poly.pdbx_seq_one_letter_code
_entity_poly.pdbx_strand_id
1 'polypeptide(L)'
;MTADPASSSASDAASRAAARPEAPSPAAAPVAGPVFLICSERSGSNLVSAMLGAHPAIHAHPPHHLGRDLLLNLAQTLPEGTASPAWDHLRRHACAAFARYAAPEDAAAFARDLDALSGPIDPVALARRVWTDLPAAARGRIPLVKENGVHHLIGFIVSAFPDARFIFQVRDPRDFLASAKARGGRILGNKFGSLRNALAVWREDQLGGLRALALLGPGRVRLHRYEDLVADPVGVLGGICGFLGLAFDPAMLSFNETDRARQLAVSGGPRENLARPLMTDNFGRYRATLSRRDIRTTEAFLGDLMTRFGYPLDYPYAPKPGAWASLRPQRLELWERLANGETRPFYKSGSPKLHLALAASARSLLPPLSYGADSRGAGGTPAAQETP
;
A
#
# COMPACT_ATOMS: atom_id res chain seq x y z
N MET A 1 -0.38 -48.37 -47.33
CA MET A 1 -0.63 -48.92 -45.98
C MET A 1 0.13 -48.05 -44.99
N THR A 2 -0.65 -47.29 -44.22
CA THR A 2 -0.38 -46.68 -42.90
C THR A 2 1.07 -46.55 -42.45
N ALA A 3 1.57 -45.31 -42.43
CA ALA A 3 2.72 -44.88 -41.64
C ALA A 3 2.22 -44.39 -40.27
N ASP A 4 2.69 -45.02 -39.19
CA ASP A 4 2.50 -44.60 -37.80
C ASP A 4 3.61 -43.61 -37.40
N PRO A 5 3.29 -42.45 -36.78
CA PRO A 5 4.28 -41.59 -36.15
C PRO A 5 4.02 -41.51 -34.64
N ALA A 6 4.73 -42.31 -33.83
CA ALA A 6 4.77 -42.10 -32.39
C ALA A 6 5.97 -42.80 -31.73
N SER A 7 7.11 -42.11 -31.60
CA SER A 7 8.04 -42.32 -30.46
C SER A 7 9.17 -41.29 -30.45
N SER A 8 8.87 -40.05 -30.05
CA SER A 8 9.92 -39.15 -29.54
C SER A 8 9.36 -38.14 -28.54
N SER A 9 9.02 -38.59 -27.34
CA SER A 9 8.75 -37.67 -26.23
C SER A 9 8.88 -38.38 -24.89
N ALA A 10 10.12 -38.62 -24.43
CA ALA A 10 10.36 -39.12 -23.08
C ALA A 10 11.66 -38.62 -22.42
N SER A 11 12.41 -37.68 -23.02
CA SER A 11 13.72 -37.28 -22.48
C SER A 11 13.85 -35.81 -22.02
N ASP A 12 12.90 -34.92 -22.31
CA ASP A 12 13.05 -33.47 -22.00
C ASP A 12 12.24 -32.99 -20.79
N ALA A 13 11.65 -33.91 -20.02
CA ALA A 13 10.84 -33.56 -18.84
C ALA A 13 11.65 -33.45 -17.53
N ALA A 14 12.98 -33.59 -17.56
CA ALA A 14 13.80 -33.68 -16.36
C ALA A 14 15.01 -32.71 -16.38
N SER A 15 14.76 -31.39 -16.34
CA SER A 15 15.84 -30.45 -15.94
C SER A 15 15.41 -29.09 -15.36
N ARG A 16 14.12 -28.86 -15.05
CA ARG A 16 13.73 -27.67 -14.27
C ARG A 16 14.00 -27.90 -12.79
N ALA A 17 15.28 -27.93 -12.43
CA ALA A 17 15.74 -27.79 -11.07
C ALA A 17 15.22 -26.44 -10.55
N ALA A 18 14.34 -26.48 -9.56
CA ALA A 18 14.04 -25.34 -8.72
C ALA A 18 15.38 -24.87 -8.13
N ALA A 19 15.81 -23.66 -8.51
CA ALA A 19 16.98 -23.05 -7.93
C ALA A 19 16.80 -23.03 -6.40
N ARG A 20 17.64 -23.81 -5.70
CA ARG A 20 17.75 -23.74 -4.25
C ARG A 20 18.06 -22.29 -3.86
N PRO A 21 17.49 -21.75 -2.78
CA PRO A 21 17.91 -20.44 -2.28
C PRO A 21 19.41 -20.52 -1.98
N GLU A 22 20.15 -19.61 -2.60
CA GLU A 22 21.59 -19.43 -2.40
C GLU A 22 21.87 -19.25 -0.90
N ALA A 23 22.88 -19.97 -0.39
CA ALA A 23 23.27 -19.87 1.01
C ALA A 23 23.59 -18.41 1.38
N PRO A 24 23.31 -17.97 2.63
CA PRO A 24 23.51 -16.57 3.02
C PRO A 24 24.97 -16.16 2.82
N SER A 25 25.18 -15.21 1.91
CA SER A 25 26.42 -14.45 1.72
C SER A 25 26.89 -13.87 3.06
N PRO A 26 28.22 -13.77 3.33
CA PRO A 26 28.73 -13.19 4.57
C PRO A 26 28.01 -11.89 4.89
N ALA A 27 27.56 -11.74 6.15
CA ALA A 27 26.64 -10.71 6.59
C ALA A 27 27.08 -9.32 6.10
N ALA A 28 26.43 -8.83 5.06
CA ALA A 28 26.57 -7.45 4.62
C ALA A 28 26.19 -6.54 5.80
N ALA A 29 26.84 -5.39 5.91
CA ALA A 29 26.51 -4.41 6.94
C ALA A 29 24.99 -4.11 6.94
N PRO A 30 24.36 -3.93 8.12
CA PRO A 30 22.95 -3.60 8.21
C PRO A 30 22.62 -2.37 7.36
N VAL A 31 21.43 -2.38 6.76
CA VAL A 31 20.96 -1.22 5.98
C VAL A 31 20.86 0.02 6.87
N ALA A 32 21.37 1.15 6.38
CA ALA A 32 21.38 2.42 7.13
C ALA A 32 20.06 3.19 7.05
N GLY A 33 19.21 2.88 6.05
CA GLY A 33 17.94 3.56 5.79
C GLY A 33 16.70 2.82 6.30
N PRO A 34 15.55 3.50 6.38
CA PRO A 34 14.27 2.87 6.68
C PRO A 34 13.85 1.87 5.60
N VAL A 35 13.06 0.88 6.03
CA VAL A 35 12.49 -0.18 5.20
C VAL A 35 11.00 0.08 5.03
N PHE A 36 10.49 0.03 3.80
CA PHE A 36 9.09 0.25 3.50
C PHE A 36 8.42 -1.01 2.96
N LEU A 37 7.21 -1.30 3.42
CA LEU A 37 6.42 -2.43 2.94
C LEU A 37 5.45 -2.00 1.83
N ILE A 38 5.71 -2.47 0.61
CA ILE A 38 4.76 -2.41 -0.52
C ILE A 38 3.88 -3.64 -0.43
N CYS A 39 2.60 -3.46 -0.11
CA CYS A 39 1.66 -4.57 0.02
C CYS A 39 0.23 -4.07 0.00
N SER A 40 -0.66 -4.76 -0.72
CA SER A 40 -2.08 -4.49 -0.63
C SER A 40 -2.62 -4.72 0.78
N GLU A 41 -3.64 -3.95 1.15
CA GLU A 41 -4.45 -4.33 2.30
C GLU A 41 -4.96 -5.76 2.15
N ARG A 42 -5.10 -6.51 3.25
CA ARG A 42 -5.55 -7.91 3.22
C ARG A 42 -4.58 -8.91 2.58
N SER A 43 -3.35 -8.49 2.27
CA SER A 43 -2.30 -9.36 1.73
C SER A 43 -1.22 -9.77 2.74
N GLY A 44 -1.55 -9.74 4.05
CA GLY A 44 -0.64 -10.18 5.10
C GLY A 44 0.33 -9.12 5.63
N SER A 45 0.16 -7.85 5.25
CA SER A 45 1.06 -6.76 5.65
C SER A 45 1.22 -6.56 7.17
N ASN A 46 0.16 -6.78 7.95
CA ASN A 46 0.26 -6.72 9.41
C ASN A 46 1.07 -7.90 9.98
N LEU A 47 0.97 -9.09 9.38
CA LEU A 47 1.68 -10.28 9.84
C LEU A 47 3.18 -10.12 9.62
N VAL A 48 3.60 -9.81 8.38
CA VAL A 48 5.03 -9.64 8.07
C VAL A 48 5.64 -8.49 8.89
N SER A 49 4.87 -7.41 9.13
CA SER A 49 5.30 -6.29 9.96
C SER A 49 5.45 -6.69 11.43
N ALA A 50 4.58 -7.55 11.96
CA ALA A 50 4.70 -8.07 13.32
C ALA A 50 5.88 -9.02 13.47
N MET A 51 6.07 -9.95 12.52
CA MET A 51 7.20 -10.89 12.50
C MET A 51 8.53 -10.16 12.42
N LEU A 52 8.67 -9.21 11.49
CA LEU A 52 9.88 -8.38 11.39
C LEU A 52 10.07 -7.48 12.61
N GLY A 53 8.99 -6.92 13.15
CA GLY A 53 9.04 -6.06 14.33
C GLY A 53 9.40 -6.77 15.64
N ALA A 54 9.37 -8.10 15.68
CA ALA A 54 9.84 -8.88 16.80
C ALA A 54 11.37 -9.09 16.77
N HIS A 55 12.04 -8.82 15.65
CA HIS A 55 13.50 -8.81 15.59
C HIS A 55 14.08 -7.65 16.43
N PRO A 56 15.08 -7.87 17.30
CA PRO A 56 15.64 -6.83 18.16
C PRO A 56 16.22 -5.61 17.42
N ALA A 57 16.71 -5.77 16.19
CA ALA A 57 17.30 -4.70 15.39
C ALA A 57 16.26 -3.90 14.59
N ILE A 58 15.01 -4.32 14.54
CA ILE A 58 13.96 -3.70 13.72
C ILE A 58 12.94 -3.02 14.62
N HIS A 59 12.56 -1.80 14.28
CA HIS A 59 11.41 -1.13 14.84
C HIS A 59 10.29 -1.08 13.80
N ALA A 60 9.31 -1.98 13.91
CA ALA A 60 8.11 -1.86 13.10
C ALA A 60 7.27 -0.67 13.58
N HIS A 61 6.95 0.26 12.68
CA HIS A 61 6.05 1.38 12.96
C HIS A 61 4.60 0.91 13.07
N PRO A 62 3.81 1.48 14.00
CA PRO A 62 2.39 1.25 14.00
C PRO A 62 1.77 1.77 12.69
N PRO A 63 0.59 1.29 12.30
CA PRO A 63 -0.12 1.78 11.12
C PRO A 63 -0.76 3.15 11.40
N HIS A 64 0.07 4.17 11.58
CA HIS A 64 -0.34 5.56 11.80
C HIS A 64 -0.92 6.19 10.53
N HIS A 65 -0.52 5.69 9.36
CA HIS A 65 -0.90 6.20 8.05
C HIS A 65 -0.43 7.63 7.74
N LEU A 66 0.66 8.08 8.38
CA LEU A 66 1.17 9.45 8.23
C LEU A 66 1.80 9.71 6.85
N GLY A 67 2.30 8.70 6.15
CA GLY A 67 2.75 8.91 4.77
C GLY A 67 1.59 9.32 3.87
N ARG A 68 0.49 8.58 3.97
CA ARG A 68 -0.72 8.80 3.16
C ARG A 68 -1.51 10.03 3.61
N ASP A 69 -1.72 10.18 4.91
CA ASP A 69 -2.64 11.19 5.45
C ASP A 69 -1.97 12.53 5.69
N LEU A 70 -0.65 12.58 5.94
CA LEU A 70 0.11 13.81 6.16
C LEU A 70 0.98 14.15 4.95
N LEU A 71 1.97 13.32 4.62
CA LEU A 71 3.01 13.66 3.63
C LEU A 71 2.46 13.84 2.20
N LEU A 72 1.59 12.94 1.73
CA LEU A 72 0.95 13.07 0.40
C LEU A 72 0.03 14.29 0.27
N ASN A 73 -0.41 14.87 1.39
CA ASN A 73 -1.33 16.02 1.40
C ASN A 73 -0.63 17.36 1.66
N LEU A 74 0.69 17.41 1.81
CA LEU A 74 1.41 18.66 2.07
C LEU A 74 1.26 19.69 0.95
N ALA A 75 0.95 19.27 -0.29
CA ALA A 75 0.65 20.22 -1.37
C ALA A 75 -0.58 21.11 -1.06
N GLN A 76 -1.48 20.67 -0.18
CA GLN A 76 -2.64 21.45 0.26
C GLN A 76 -2.28 22.63 1.16
N THR A 77 -1.05 22.67 1.68
CA THR A 77 -0.58 23.77 2.52
C THR A 77 0.11 24.87 1.72
N LEU A 78 0.24 24.74 0.39
CA LEU A 78 0.91 25.73 -0.42
C LEU A 78 -0.02 26.92 -0.75
N PRO A 79 0.54 28.15 -0.87
CA PRO A 79 1.92 28.53 -0.54
C PRO A 79 2.15 28.84 0.96
N GLU A 80 1.10 28.94 1.76
CA GLU A 80 1.16 29.53 3.11
C GLU A 80 1.84 28.66 4.19
N GLY A 81 2.18 27.42 3.86
CA GLY A 81 2.81 26.46 4.77
C GLY A 81 1.97 26.23 6.02
N THR A 82 2.59 26.39 7.19
CA THR A 82 1.89 26.19 8.47
C THR A 82 0.82 27.23 8.80
N ALA A 83 0.75 28.35 8.07
CA ALA A 83 -0.32 29.33 8.22
C ALA A 83 -1.61 28.95 7.46
N SER A 84 -1.58 27.88 6.65
CA SER A 84 -2.74 27.42 5.88
C SER A 84 -3.79 26.73 6.78
N PRO A 85 -5.10 26.89 6.54
CA PRO A 85 -6.13 26.10 7.22
C PRO A 85 -5.96 24.59 7.01
N ALA A 86 -5.39 24.18 5.87
CA ALA A 86 -5.07 22.80 5.56
C ALA A 86 -4.06 22.20 6.57
N TRP A 87 -3.04 22.97 6.97
CA TRP A 87 -2.07 22.52 7.97
C TRP A 87 -2.74 22.18 9.30
N ASP A 88 -3.69 22.98 9.77
CA ASP A 88 -4.42 22.71 11.00
C ASP A 88 -5.22 21.39 10.94
N HIS A 89 -5.78 21.05 9.78
CA HIS A 89 -6.46 19.76 9.59
C HIS A 89 -5.47 18.60 9.57
N LEU A 90 -4.36 18.74 8.83
CA LEU A 90 -3.32 17.71 8.73
C LEU A 90 -2.66 17.45 10.08
N ARG A 91 -2.21 18.50 10.77
CA ARG A 91 -1.58 18.43 12.09
C ARG A 91 -2.47 17.74 13.11
N ARG A 92 -3.73 18.18 13.27
CA ARG A 92 -4.66 17.57 14.23
C ARG A 92 -4.94 16.10 13.92
N HIS A 93 -5.13 15.77 12.64
CA HIS A 93 -5.31 14.37 12.22
C HIS A 93 -4.07 13.53 12.48
N ALA A 94 -2.87 14.06 12.19
CA ALA A 94 -1.60 13.40 12.43
C ALA A 94 -1.38 13.13 13.93
N CYS A 95 -1.56 14.14 14.80
CA CYS A 95 -1.45 13.99 16.25
C CYS A 95 -2.42 12.92 16.78
N ALA A 96 -3.70 12.98 16.35
CA ALA A 96 -4.69 11.99 16.75
C ALA A 96 -4.36 10.57 16.24
N ALA A 97 -3.81 10.44 15.04
CA ALA A 97 -3.40 9.15 14.47
C ALA A 97 -2.17 8.57 15.17
N PHE A 98 -1.22 9.42 15.57
CA PHE A 98 -0.02 9.04 16.31
C PHE A 98 -0.36 8.61 17.75
N ALA A 99 -1.14 9.42 18.46
CA ALA A 99 -1.55 9.18 19.85
C ALA A 99 -2.33 7.87 20.08
N ARG A 100 -2.93 7.28 19.03
CA ARG A 100 -3.61 5.97 19.11
C ARG A 100 -2.67 4.80 19.44
N TYR A 101 -1.38 4.94 19.17
CA TYR A 101 -0.41 3.85 19.28
C TYR A 101 0.87 4.24 20.03
N ALA A 102 0.98 5.50 20.46
CA ALA A 102 2.15 6.02 21.16
C ALA A 102 1.84 6.19 22.65
N ALA A 103 2.88 6.13 23.48
CA ALA A 103 2.79 6.53 24.87
C ALA A 103 2.42 8.03 24.96
N PRO A 104 1.73 8.49 26.02
CA PRO A 104 1.33 9.89 26.16
C PRO A 104 2.50 10.89 26.00
N GLU A 105 3.69 10.53 26.46
CA GLU A 105 4.89 11.36 26.40
C GLU A 105 5.40 11.52 24.96
N ASP A 106 5.45 10.42 24.20
CA ASP A 106 5.81 10.42 22.78
C ASP A 106 4.76 11.18 21.95
N ALA A 107 3.47 11.01 22.27
CA ALA A 107 2.38 11.71 21.60
C ALA A 107 2.45 13.23 21.86
N ALA A 108 2.75 13.64 23.10
CA ALA A 108 2.95 15.04 23.44
C ALA A 108 4.21 15.62 22.79
N ALA A 109 5.30 14.85 22.69
CA ALA A 109 6.50 15.25 21.99
C ALA A 109 6.22 15.48 20.50
N PHE A 110 5.54 14.54 19.84
CA PHE A 110 5.16 14.67 18.43
C PHE A 110 4.27 15.89 18.18
N ALA A 111 3.29 16.15 19.05
CA ALA A 111 2.44 17.33 18.95
C ALA A 111 3.24 18.62 19.06
N ARG A 112 4.14 18.72 20.05
CA ARG A 112 5.04 19.88 20.20
C ARG A 112 5.92 20.10 18.98
N ASP A 113 6.46 19.04 18.38
CA ASP A 113 7.30 19.18 17.19
C ASP A 113 6.51 19.76 16.01
N LEU A 114 5.28 19.30 15.80
CA LEU A 114 4.43 19.83 14.73
C LEU A 114 3.97 21.27 15.02
N ASP A 115 3.73 21.61 16.29
CA ASP A 115 3.36 22.96 16.72
C ASP A 115 4.53 23.95 16.60
N ALA A 116 5.77 23.47 16.71
CA ALA A 116 6.97 24.28 16.56
C ALA A 116 7.31 24.60 15.09
N LEU A 117 6.70 23.91 14.11
CA LEU A 117 6.91 24.22 12.70
C LEU A 117 6.30 25.58 12.35
N SER A 118 7.10 26.44 11.72
CA SER A 118 6.67 27.77 11.28
C SER A 118 7.10 28.02 9.83
N GLY A 119 6.21 28.64 9.05
CA GLY A 119 6.47 28.98 7.66
C GLY A 119 6.36 27.78 6.70
N PRO A 120 7.19 27.74 5.64
CA PRO A 120 7.22 26.62 4.69
C PRO A 120 7.57 25.30 5.38
N ILE A 121 6.86 24.24 5.01
CA ILE A 121 7.09 22.89 5.56
C ILE A 121 8.12 22.17 4.70
N ASP A 122 9.24 21.76 5.30
CA ASP A 122 10.18 20.84 4.66
C ASP A 122 9.64 19.40 4.72
N PRO A 123 9.21 18.81 3.59
CA PRO A 123 8.65 17.47 3.58
C PRO A 123 9.67 16.40 3.95
N VAL A 124 10.96 16.58 3.64
CA VAL A 124 12.03 15.61 3.94
C VAL A 124 12.33 15.59 5.43
N ALA A 125 12.48 16.77 6.04
CA ALA A 125 12.66 16.88 7.49
C ALA A 125 11.48 16.26 8.25
N LEU A 126 10.24 16.53 7.81
CA LEU A 126 9.04 15.96 8.41
C LEU A 126 8.98 14.43 8.25
N ALA A 127 9.34 13.89 7.09
CA ALA A 127 9.38 12.45 6.87
C ALA A 127 10.43 11.75 7.74
N ARG A 128 11.61 12.34 7.91
CA ARG A 128 12.64 11.86 8.86
C ARG A 128 12.10 11.86 10.28
N ARG A 129 11.50 12.97 10.71
CA ARG A 129 10.91 13.05 12.05
C ARG A 129 9.88 11.94 12.31
N VAL A 130 8.99 11.70 11.34
CA VAL A 130 7.89 10.74 11.46
C VAL A 130 8.33 9.28 11.39
N TRP A 131 9.30 8.95 10.52
CA TRP A 131 9.66 7.55 10.27
C TRP A 131 10.97 7.09 10.92
N THR A 132 11.90 7.99 11.24
CA THR A 132 13.19 7.62 11.83
C THR A 132 13.32 8.06 13.28
N ASP A 133 12.87 9.27 13.61
CA ASP A 133 13.25 9.90 14.88
C ASP A 133 12.20 9.71 16.00
N LEU A 134 11.00 9.26 15.63
CA LEU A 134 9.92 8.89 16.54
C LEU A 134 9.38 7.49 16.22
N PRO A 135 8.82 6.78 17.22
CA PRO A 135 8.92 7.08 18.66
C PRO A 135 10.36 6.90 19.18
N ALA A 136 10.65 7.26 20.43
CA ALA A 136 11.98 7.03 21.02
C ALA A 136 12.46 5.57 20.88
N ALA A 137 11.50 4.63 20.88
CA ALA A 137 11.74 3.22 20.63
C ALA A 137 12.35 2.92 19.23
N ALA A 138 12.21 3.79 18.23
CA ALA A 138 12.82 3.59 16.90
C ALA A 138 14.33 3.85 16.88
N ARG A 139 14.88 4.58 17.87
CA ARG A 139 16.29 4.98 17.89
C ARG A 139 17.22 3.76 17.95
N GLY A 140 18.25 3.77 17.11
CA GLY A 140 19.25 2.69 17.02
C GLY A 140 18.74 1.41 16.37
N ARG A 141 17.51 1.39 15.84
CA ARG A 141 16.91 0.26 15.13
C ARG A 141 16.53 0.66 13.72
N ILE A 142 16.45 -0.32 12.82
CA ILE A 142 15.99 -0.12 11.44
C ILE A 142 14.48 0.14 11.46
N PRO A 143 13.99 1.31 11.03
CA PRO A 143 12.56 1.57 11.00
C PRO A 143 11.90 0.79 9.87
N LEU A 144 10.89 -0.03 10.18
CA LEU A 144 10.04 -0.70 9.22
C LEU A 144 8.69 0.01 9.14
N VAL A 145 8.43 0.68 8.03
CA VAL A 145 7.22 1.46 7.79
C VAL A 145 6.25 0.68 6.92
N LYS A 146 5.09 0.38 7.49
CA LYS A 146 3.94 -0.14 6.75
C LYS A 146 2.97 0.98 6.47
N GLU A 147 2.83 1.36 5.19
CA GLU A 147 1.89 2.38 4.73
C GLU A 147 1.01 1.84 3.59
N ASN A 148 -0.27 2.22 3.57
CA ASN A 148 -1.14 1.87 2.45
C ASN A 148 -0.86 2.84 1.30
N GLY A 149 -0.65 2.33 0.08
CA GLY A 149 -0.32 3.19 -1.06
C GLY A 149 1.10 3.75 -1.01
N VAL A 150 2.03 3.10 -0.30
CA VAL A 150 3.42 3.56 -0.21
C VAL A 150 4.10 3.65 -1.58
N HIS A 151 3.62 2.92 -2.58
CA HIS A 151 4.14 2.99 -3.95
C HIS A 151 3.94 4.37 -4.59
N HIS A 152 2.97 5.17 -4.15
CA HIS A 152 2.83 6.57 -4.57
C HIS A 152 3.93 7.48 -4.01
N LEU A 153 4.55 7.07 -2.91
CA LEU A 153 5.60 7.82 -2.23
C LEU A 153 7.00 7.43 -2.67
N ILE A 154 7.19 6.43 -3.54
CA ILE A 154 8.53 5.91 -3.86
C ILE A 154 9.48 7.02 -4.31
N GLY A 155 9.06 7.88 -5.24
CA GLY A 155 9.90 8.98 -5.73
C GLY A 155 10.33 9.94 -4.61
N PHE A 156 9.41 10.26 -3.70
CA PHE A 156 9.70 11.06 -2.52
C PHE A 156 10.62 10.31 -1.53
N ILE A 157 10.34 9.05 -1.24
CA ILE A 157 11.09 8.21 -0.30
C ILE A 157 12.54 8.06 -0.74
N VAL A 158 12.80 7.78 -2.03
CA VAL A 158 14.18 7.60 -2.50
C VAL A 158 14.98 8.89 -2.49
N SER A 159 14.30 10.04 -2.61
CA SER A 159 14.91 11.36 -2.46
C SER A 159 15.21 11.68 -0.99
N ALA A 160 14.24 11.45 -0.10
CA ALA A 160 14.39 11.69 1.33
C ALA A 160 15.37 10.71 2.02
N PHE A 161 15.39 9.46 1.55
CA PHE A 161 16.15 8.33 2.10
C PHE A 161 16.85 7.55 0.96
N PRO A 162 18.05 7.98 0.55
CA PRO A 162 18.80 7.32 -0.53
C PRO A 162 19.02 5.82 -0.31
N ASP A 163 19.24 5.41 0.94
CA ASP A 163 19.48 4.01 1.33
C ASP A 163 18.20 3.22 1.67
N ALA A 164 17.01 3.79 1.46
CA ALA A 164 15.77 3.10 1.76
C ALA A 164 15.63 1.79 0.97
N ARG A 165 15.11 0.77 1.64
CA ARG A 165 14.82 -0.55 1.07
C ARG A 165 13.34 -0.83 1.09
N PHE A 166 12.89 -1.68 0.17
CA PHE A 166 11.48 -2.02 0.02
C PHE A 166 11.30 -3.53 0.10
N ILE A 167 10.34 -3.95 0.92
CA ILE A 167 9.82 -5.31 0.91
C ILE A 167 8.52 -5.26 0.11
N PHE A 168 8.44 -6.02 -0.97
CA PHE A 168 7.27 -6.09 -1.84
C PHE A 168 6.60 -7.45 -1.65
N GLN A 169 5.48 -7.46 -0.91
CA GLN A 169 4.72 -8.66 -0.63
C GLN A 169 3.49 -8.75 -1.52
N VAL A 170 3.41 -9.85 -2.28
CA VAL A 170 2.23 -10.19 -3.08
C VAL A 170 1.43 -11.31 -2.40
N ARG A 171 0.13 -11.39 -2.70
CA ARG A 171 -0.77 -12.47 -2.28
C ARG A 171 -1.69 -12.82 -3.44
N ASP A 172 -2.12 -14.08 -3.53
CA ASP A 172 -3.13 -14.50 -4.50
C ASP A 172 -4.34 -13.55 -4.47
N PRO A 173 -4.70 -12.91 -5.62
CA PRO A 173 -5.78 -11.94 -5.66
C PRO A 173 -7.14 -12.55 -5.28
N ARG A 174 -7.32 -13.87 -5.43
CA ARG A 174 -8.54 -14.58 -5.06
C ARG A 174 -8.66 -14.68 -3.54
N ASP A 175 -7.57 -14.98 -2.83
CA ASP A 175 -7.56 -14.96 -1.36
C ASP A 175 -7.62 -13.54 -0.79
N PHE A 176 -7.01 -12.56 -1.47
CA PHE A 176 -7.22 -11.15 -1.17
C PHE A 176 -8.71 -10.78 -1.25
N LEU A 177 -9.39 -11.15 -2.35
CA LEU A 177 -10.81 -10.86 -2.54
C LEU A 177 -11.68 -11.58 -1.51
N ALA A 178 -11.39 -12.85 -1.21
CA ALA A 178 -12.05 -13.60 -0.15
C ALA A 178 -11.92 -12.88 1.20
N SER A 179 -10.71 -12.41 1.54
CA SER A 179 -10.50 -11.63 2.76
C SER A 179 -11.20 -10.27 2.72
N ALA A 180 -11.32 -9.63 1.56
CA ALA A 180 -12.01 -8.35 1.41
C ALA A 180 -13.53 -8.50 1.60
N LYS A 181 -14.13 -9.57 1.05
CA LYS A 181 -15.56 -9.90 1.22
C LYS A 181 -15.90 -10.23 2.67
N ALA A 182 -15.05 -11.00 3.35
CA ALA A 182 -15.22 -11.33 4.77
C ALA A 182 -15.20 -10.11 5.72
N ARG A 183 -14.78 -8.93 5.23
CA ARG A 183 -14.77 -7.66 5.98
C ARG A 183 -15.76 -6.62 5.44
N GLY A 184 -16.56 -6.97 4.42
CA GLY A 184 -17.65 -6.13 3.93
C GLY A 184 -18.80 -6.10 4.93
N GLY A 185 -19.40 -4.92 5.12
CA GLY A 185 -20.34 -4.67 6.22
C GLY A 185 -21.80 -5.02 5.97
N ARG A 186 -22.19 -5.54 4.79
CA ARG A 186 -23.59 -5.83 4.42
C ARG A 186 -23.72 -6.85 3.28
N ILE A 187 -24.96 -7.29 3.04
CA ILE A 187 -25.44 -8.36 2.14
C ILE A 187 -24.77 -8.38 0.74
N LEU A 188 -24.28 -7.23 0.23
CA LEU A 188 -23.61 -7.09 -1.07
C LEU A 188 -22.31 -6.27 -0.95
N GLY A 189 -21.31 -6.63 -1.76
CA GLY A 189 -20.03 -5.92 -1.91
C GLY A 189 -18.89 -6.44 -1.03
N ASN A 190 -17.93 -5.58 -0.69
CA ASN A 190 -16.73 -5.95 0.08
C ASN A 190 -16.11 -4.73 0.79
N LYS A 191 -14.99 -4.91 1.51
CA LYS A 191 -14.25 -3.83 2.19
C LYS A 191 -13.95 -2.61 1.32
N PHE A 192 -13.83 -2.80 0.00
CA PHE A 192 -13.54 -1.78 -1.00
C PHE A 192 -14.80 -1.34 -1.77
N GLY A 193 -15.99 -1.61 -1.24
CA GLY A 193 -17.26 -1.20 -1.83
C GLY A 193 -17.78 -2.12 -2.93
N SER A 194 -16.97 -2.41 -3.94
CA SER A 194 -17.36 -3.22 -5.11
C SER A 194 -16.30 -4.25 -5.51
N LEU A 195 -16.71 -5.31 -6.21
CA LEU A 195 -15.77 -6.28 -6.78
C LEU A 195 -14.77 -5.58 -7.70
N ARG A 196 -15.26 -4.71 -8.58
CA ARG A 196 -14.41 -3.95 -9.51
C ARG A 196 -13.34 -3.15 -8.78
N ASN A 197 -13.72 -2.43 -7.73
CA ASN A 197 -12.78 -1.59 -6.99
C ASN A 197 -11.74 -2.44 -6.25
N ALA A 198 -12.14 -3.56 -5.64
CA ALA A 198 -11.21 -4.49 -5.01
C ALA A 198 -10.13 -4.99 -5.99
N LEU A 199 -10.54 -5.38 -7.20
CA LEU A 199 -9.62 -5.84 -8.24
C LEU A 199 -8.73 -4.71 -8.75
N ALA A 200 -9.26 -3.50 -8.90
CA ALA A 200 -8.50 -2.31 -9.31
C ALA A 200 -7.41 -1.95 -8.28
N VAL A 201 -7.75 -1.93 -6.99
CA VAL A 201 -6.82 -1.65 -5.89
C VAL A 201 -5.67 -2.67 -5.87
N TRP A 202 -6.00 -3.97 -5.90
CA TRP A 202 -4.97 -5.00 -5.91
C TRP A 202 -4.04 -4.86 -7.13
N ARG A 203 -4.61 -4.61 -8.32
CA ARG A 203 -3.83 -4.41 -9.56
C ARG A 203 -2.89 -3.22 -9.43
N GLU A 204 -3.40 -2.11 -8.91
CA GLU A 204 -2.67 -0.86 -8.79
C GLU A 204 -1.48 -0.99 -7.83
N ASP A 205 -1.70 -1.58 -6.65
CA ASP A 205 -0.65 -1.87 -5.68
C ASP A 205 0.44 -2.80 -6.28
N GLN A 206 0.05 -3.85 -7.00
CA GLN A 206 0.99 -4.80 -7.60
C GLN A 206 1.82 -4.14 -8.71
N LEU A 207 1.17 -3.33 -9.55
CA LEU A 207 1.88 -2.56 -10.58
C LEU A 207 2.81 -1.54 -9.94
N GLY A 208 2.42 -0.92 -8.83
CA GLY A 208 3.28 -0.05 -8.02
C GLY A 208 4.55 -0.76 -7.55
N GLY A 209 4.42 -1.95 -6.97
CA GLY A 209 5.56 -2.76 -6.53
C GLY A 209 6.44 -3.26 -7.68
N LEU A 210 5.85 -3.65 -8.82
CA LEU A 210 6.61 -4.03 -10.02
C LEU A 210 7.38 -2.84 -10.61
N ARG A 211 6.80 -1.65 -10.61
CA ARG A 211 7.49 -0.41 -11.00
C ARG A 211 8.64 -0.10 -10.04
N ALA A 212 8.42 -0.25 -8.73
CA ALA A 212 9.48 -0.09 -7.73
C ALA A 212 10.66 -1.03 -8.03
N LEU A 213 10.37 -2.32 -8.25
CA LEU A 213 11.36 -3.34 -8.55
C LEU A 213 12.10 -3.04 -9.86
N ALA A 214 11.39 -2.60 -10.90
CA ALA A 214 11.98 -2.25 -12.19
C ALA A 214 12.89 -1.01 -12.12
N LEU A 215 12.50 0.01 -11.33
CA LEU A 215 13.24 1.26 -11.22
C LEU A 215 14.44 1.18 -10.28
N LEU A 216 14.31 0.42 -9.18
CA LEU A 216 15.30 0.40 -8.09
C LEU A 216 16.14 -0.88 -8.06
N GLY A 217 15.69 -1.93 -8.75
CA GLY A 217 16.37 -3.21 -8.84
C GLY A 217 16.26 -4.10 -7.59
N PRO A 218 16.70 -5.37 -7.69
CA PRO A 218 16.60 -6.36 -6.61
C PRO A 218 17.50 -6.03 -5.41
N GLY A 219 18.50 -5.16 -5.57
CA GLY A 219 19.32 -4.66 -4.46
C GLY A 219 18.58 -3.71 -3.52
N ARG A 220 17.48 -3.10 -3.96
CA ARG A 220 16.65 -2.19 -3.15
C ARG A 220 15.23 -2.67 -2.93
N VAL A 221 14.75 -3.65 -3.70
CA VAL A 221 13.40 -4.20 -3.59
C VAL A 221 13.45 -5.72 -3.51
N ARG A 222 12.97 -6.29 -2.40
CA ARG A 222 12.82 -7.74 -2.23
C ARG A 222 11.36 -8.15 -2.42
N LEU A 223 11.10 -9.01 -3.40
CA LEU A 223 9.79 -9.59 -3.69
C LEU A 223 9.61 -10.94 -3.00
N HIS A 224 8.46 -11.18 -2.36
CA HIS A 224 8.04 -12.49 -1.87
C HIS A 224 6.52 -12.67 -1.92
N ARG A 225 6.06 -13.93 -1.83
CA ARG A 225 4.63 -14.26 -1.72
C ARG A 225 4.24 -14.45 -0.25
N TYR A 226 3.02 -14.03 0.09
CA TYR A 226 2.43 -14.29 1.40
C TYR A 226 2.34 -15.78 1.71
N GLU A 227 2.02 -16.59 0.71
CA GLU A 227 1.86 -18.03 0.79
C GLU A 227 3.18 -18.70 1.17
N ASP A 228 4.30 -18.25 0.59
CA ASP A 228 5.63 -18.73 0.96
C ASP A 228 5.98 -18.35 2.41
N LEU A 229 5.64 -17.12 2.83
CA LEU A 229 5.91 -16.66 4.20
C LEU A 229 5.19 -17.51 5.25
N VAL A 230 3.96 -17.93 4.99
CA VAL A 230 3.22 -18.74 5.97
C VAL A 230 3.55 -20.23 5.89
N ALA A 231 3.94 -20.73 4.72
CA ALA A 231 4.34 -22.13 4.55
C ALA A 231 5.77 -22.40 5.05
N ASP A 232 6.71 -21.48 4.79
CA ASP A 232 8.10 -21.53 5.24
C ASP A 232 8.54 -20.17 5.81
N PRO A 233 8.11 -19.84 7.05
CA PRO A 233 8.46 -18.57 7.66
C PRO A 233 9.97 -18.42 7.90
N VAL A 234 10.69 -19.51 8.21
CA VAL A 234 12.13 -19.46 8.48
C VAL A 234 12.90 -19.10 7.21
N GLY A 235 12.63 -19.78 6.09
CA GLY A 235 13.30 -19.50 4.82
C GLY A 235 13.00 -18.09 4.30
N VAL A 236 11.73 -17.67 4.33
CA VAL A 236 11.34 -16.34 3.82
C VAL A 236 11.88 -15.22 4.70
N LEU A 237 11.74 -15.31 6.03
CA LEU A 237 12.24 -14.29 6.94
C LEU A 237 13.77 -14.25 6.94
N GLY A 238 14.45 -15.41 6.88
CA GLY A 238 15.91 -15.46 6.75
C GLY A 238 16.40 -14.74 5.50
N GLY A 239 15.73 -14.94 4.36
CA GLY A 239 16.04 -14.21 3.14
C GLY A 239 15.74 -12.71 3.22
N ILE A 240 14.70 -12.29 3.96
CA ILE A 240 14.43 -10.87 4.24
C ILE A 240 15.54 -10.29 5.13
N CYS A 241 15.94 -10.98 6.20
CA CYS A 241 17.04 -10.54 7.07
C CYS A 241 18.35 -10.40 6.30
N GLY A 242 18.72 -11.39 5.48
CA GLY A 242 19.90 -11.31 4.62
C GLY A 242 19.85 -10.12 3.65
N PHE A 243 18.69 -9.83 3.07
CA PHE A 243 18.48 -8.63 2.26
C PHE A 243 18.62 -7.32 3.05
N LEU A 244 18.38 -7.33 4.35
CA LEU A 244 18.56 -6.17 5.24
C LEU A 244 19.94 -6.11 5.91
N GLY A 245 20.82 -7.09 5.67
CA GLY A 245 22.11 -7.19 6.35
C GLY A 245 22.00 -7.63 7.81
N LEU A 246 20.98 -8.43 8.14
CA LEU A 246 20.69 -8.93 9.49
C LEU A 246 20.78 -10.46 9.52
N ALA A 247 21.11 -11.00 10.69
CA ALA A 247 20.92 -12.42 10.98
C ALA A 247 19.42 -12.71 11.21
N PHE A 248 18.99 -13.95 10.95
CA PHE A 248 17.66 -14.37 11.37
C PHE A 248 17.58 -14.45 12.90
N ASP A 249 16.48 -13.97 13.48
CA ASP A 249 16.22 -14.06 14.91
C ASP A 249 14.97 -14.92 15.18
N PRO A 250 15.05 -16.00 15.99
CA PRO A 250 13.90 -16.85 16.31
C PRO A 250 12.71 -16.11 16.93
N ALA A 251 12.92 -14.98 17.60
CA ALA A 251 11.84 -14.16 18.19
C ALA A 251 10.82 -13.71 17.14
N MET A 252 11.21 -13.64 15.86
CA MET A 252 10.33 -13.33 14.74
C MET A 252 9.18 -14.33 14.56
N LEU A 253 9.35 -15.58 15.01
CA LEU A 253 8.31 -16.61 14.94
C LEU A 253 7.32 -16.52 16.12
N SER A 254 7.75 -15.98 17.25
CA SER A 254 6.94 -15.73 18.45
C SER A 254 6.32 -14.33 18.48
N PHE A 255 6.07 -13.74 17.31
CA PHE A 255 5.58 -12.36 17.17
C PHE A 255 4.27 -12.10 17.94
N ASN A 256 3.42 -13.12 18.08
CA ASN A 256 2.13 -13.06 18.76
C ASN A 256 2.24 -12.89 20.28
N GLU A 257 3.41 -13.19 20.85
CA GLU A 257 3.67 -13.08 22.29
C GLU A 257 4.07 -11.65 22.70
N THR A 258 4.44 -10.81 21.73
CA THR A 258 4.86 -9.43 21.98
C THR A 258 3.70 -8.58 22.51
N ASP A 259 4.01 -7.68 23.45
CA ASP A 259 3.02 -6.72 23.98
C ASP A 259 2.39 -5.88 22.86
N ARG A 260 3.18 -5.58 21.83
CA ARG A 260 2.73 -4.89 20.64
C ARG A 260 1.65 -5.67 19.87
N ALA A 261 1.84 -6.98 19.67
CA ALA A 261 0.83 -7.80 19.02
C ALA A 261 -0.48 -7.81 19.82
N ARG A 262 -0.39 -7.91 21.14
CA ARG A 262 -1.56 -7.82 22.05
C ARG A 262 -2.27 -6.48 21.96
N GLN A 263 -1.54 -5.36 21.97
CA GLN A 263 -2.11 -4.02 21.84
C GLN A 263 -2.80 -3.79 20.49
N LEU A 264 -2.25 -4.34 19.40
CA LEU A 264 -2.82 -4.19 18.06
C LEU A 264 -3.98 -5.16 17.79
N ALA A 265 -4.05 -6.28 18.49
CA ALA A 265 -5.06 -7.33 18.34
C ALA A 265 -6.34 -7.01 19.13
N VAL A 266 -7.10 -6.02 18.66
CA VAL A 266 -8.44 -5.74 19.19
C VAL A 266 -9.43 -6.80 18.69
N SER A 267 -10.24 -7.37 19.59
CA SER A 267 -11.28 -8.38 19.28
C SER A 267 -12.27 -7.85 18.24
N GLY A 268 -12.60 -8.66 17.21
CA GLY A 268 -13.42 -8.26 16.06
C GLY A 268 -12.73 -7.28 15.08
N GLY A 269 -11.55 -6.78 15.44
CA GLY A 269 -10.78 -5.82 14.66
C GLY A 269 -10.07 -6.44 13.45
N PRO A 270 -9.52 -5.61 12.53
CA PRO A 270 -8.81 -6.08 11.33
C PRO A 270 -7.50 -6.83 11.62
N ARG A 271 -7.06 -6.86 12.89
CA ARG A 271 -5.77 -7.35 13.39
C ARG A 271 -5.90 -8.40 14.50
N GLU A 272 -7.11 -8.90 14.78
CA GLU A 272 -7.35 -9.91 15.82
C GLU A 272 -6.42 -11.12 15.71
N ASN A 273 -6.11 -11.54 14.48
CA ASN A 273 -5.23 -12.69 14.23
C ASN A 273 -3.77 -12.47 14.67
N LEU A 274 -3.34 -11.25 15.00
CA LEU A 274 -1.98 -11.00 15.47
C LEU A 274 -1.73 -11.57 16.87
N ALA A 275 -2.77 -11.81 17.67
CA ALA A 275 -2.65 -12.45 18.98
C ALA A 275 -2.60 -13.99 18.90
N ARG A 276 -2.74 -14.57 17.70
CA ARG A 276 -2.74 -16.03 17.50
C ARG A 276 -1.40 -16.48 16.92
N PRO A 277 -0.96 -17.72 17.20
CA PRO A 277 0.17 -18.33 16.50
C PRO A 277 0.01 -18.28 14.98
N LEU A 278 1.13 -18.40 14.26
CA LEU A 278 1.14 -18.43 12.81
C LEU A 278 0.21 -19.55 12.27
N MET A 279 -0.76 -19.18 11.45
CA MET A 279 -1.59 -20.11 10.71
C MET A 279 -0.90 -20.44 9.39
N THR A 280 -0.23 -21.60 9.33
CA THR A 280 0.63 -22.00 8.21
C THR A 280 -0.14 -22.36 6.94
N ASP A 281 -1.44 -22.66 7.05
CA ASP A 281 -2.34 -23.09 5.98
C ASP A 281 -3.34 -22.01 5.54
N ASN A 282 -3.08 -20.75 5.91
CA ASN A 282 -4.02 -19.63 5.71
C ASN A 282 -4.05 -19.06 4.27
N PHE A 283 -4.06 -19.94 3.28
CA PHE A 283 -4.13 -19.65 1.84
C PHE A 283 -5.00 -20.69 1.12
N GLY A 284 -5.40 -20.39 -0.12
CA GLY A 284 -6.29 -21.25 -0.92
C GLY A 284 -7.76 -21.27 -0.45
N ARG A 285 -8.11 -20.51 0.61
CA ARG A 285 -9.46 -20.48 1.20
C ARG A 285 -10.50 -19.92 0.25
N TYR A 286 -10.09 -19.11 -0.73
CA TYR A 286 -10.98 -18.58 -1.74
C TYR A 286 -11.81 -19.67 -2.46
N ARG A 287 -11.30 -20.91 -2.56
CA ARG A 287 -12.01 -22.04 -3.19
C ARG A 287 -13.29 -22.41 -2.43
N ALA A 288 -13.29 -22.23 -1.12
CA ALA A 288 -14.46 -22.50 -0.27
C ALA A 288 -15.35 -21.26 -0.11
N THR A 289 -14.79 -20.05 -0.20
CA THR A 289 -15.52 -18.81 0.17
C THR A 289 -16.00 -17.97 -1.01
N LEU A 290 -15.38 -18.09 -2.18
CA LEU A 290 -15.77 -17.33 -3.37
C LEU A 290 -16.64 -18.16 -4.31
N SER A 291 -17.58 -17.49 -4.98
CA SER A 291 -18.33 -18.13 -6.05
C SER A 291 -17.43 -18.41 -7.25
N ARG A 292 -17.75 -19.46 -8.03
CA ARG A 292 -17.07 -19.74 -9.33
C ARG A 292 -17.00 -18.51 -10.24
N ARG A 293 -18.04 -17.66 -10.17
CA ARG A 293 -18.12 -16.42 -10.95
C ARG A 293 -17.10 -15.38 -10.47
N ASP A 294 -16.95 -15.20 -9.17
CA ASP A 294 -15.94 -14.27 -8.61
C ASP A 294 -14.53 -14.70 -8.98
N ILE A 295 -14.24 -16.01 -8.89
CA ILE A 295 -12.94 -16.56 -9.28
C ILE A 295 -12.65 -16.28 -10.75
N ARG A 296 -13.59 -16.62 -11.65
CA ARG A 296 -13.45 -16.33 -13.09
C ARG A 296 -13.28 -14.85 -13.40
N THR A 297 -14.04 -13.96 -12.75
CA THR A 297 -13.90 -12.52 -12.96
C THR A 297 -12.55 -12.01 -12.46
N THR A 298 -12.07 -12.52 -11.33
CA THR A 298 -10.74 -12.17 -10.77
C THR A 298 -9.64 -12.60 -11.73
N GLU A 299 -9.65 -13.87 -12.17
CA GLU A 299 -8.65 -14.41 -13.11
C GLU A 299 -8.69 -13.72 -14.48
N ALA A 300 -9.87 -13.33 -14.95
CA ALA A 300 -9.96 -12.62 -16.22
C ALA A 300 -9.40 -11.18 -16.14
N PHE A 301 -9.51 -10.52 -14.99
CA PHE A 301 -9.04 -9.14 -14.80
C PHE A 301 -7.57 -9.05 -14.33
N LEU A 302 -7.09 -10.06 -13.60
CA LEU A 302 -5.79 -10.07 -12.93
C LEU A 302 -4.89 -11.22 -13.37
N GLY A 303 -5.34 -12.09 -14.28
CA GLY A 303 -4.63 -13.30 -14.68
C GLY A 303 -3.25 -13.05 -15.29
N ASP A 304 -3.04 -11.89 -15.92
CA ASP A 304 -1.73 -11.46 -16.41
C ASP A 304 -0.73 -11.28 -15.25
N LEU A 305 -1.15 -10.59 -14.18
CA LEU A 305 -0.34 -10.41 -12.97
C LEU A 305 -0.24 -11.71 -12.17
N MET A 306 -1.30 -12.50 -12.09
CA MET A 306 -1.26 -13.81 -11.43
C MET A 306 -0.20 -14.70 -12.06
N THR A 307 -0.22 -14.82 -13.38
CA THR A 307 0.79 -15.59 -14.14
C THR A 307 2.19 -15.05 -13.88
N ARG A 308 2.36 -13.72 -13.90
CA ARG A 308 3.65 -13.06 -13.64
C ARG A 308 4.19 -13.35 -12.23
N PHE A 309 3.32 -13.50 -11.23
CA PHE A 309 3.69 -13.85 -9.86
C PHE A 309 3.67 -15.36 -9.57
N GLY A 310 3.44 -16.19 -10.59
CA GLY A 310 3.46 -17.65 -10.46
C GLY A 310 2.23 -18.25 -9.77
N TYR A 311 1.08 -17.57 -9.80
CA TYR A 311 -0.19 -18.13 -9.33
C TYR A 311 -0.89 -18.89 -10.45
N PRO A 312 -1.14 -20.21 -10.32
CA PRO A 312 -1.88 -20.96 -11.32
C PRO A 312 -3.34 -20.52 -11.33
N LEU A 313 -3.91 -20.39 -12.53
CA LEU A 313 -5.33 -20.10 -12.73
C LEU A 313 -6.15 -21.38 -12.57
N ASP A 314 -7.33 -21.27 -11.96
CA ASP A 314 -8.26 -22.40 -11.85
C ASP A 314 -9.08 -22.58 -13.14
N TYR A 315 -9.18 -21.54 -13.95
CA TYR A 315 -9.84 -21.56 -15.25
C TYR A 315 -8.88 -21.14 -16.39
N PRO A 316 -9.11 -21.59 -17.64
CA PRO A 316 -8.29 -21.16 -18.78
C PRO A 316 -8.26 -19.64 -18.91
N TYR A 317 -7.06 -19.08 -19.06
CA TYR A 317 -6.89 -17.64 -19.23
C TYR A 317 -7.57 -17.16 -20.51
N ALA A 318 -8.54 -16.27 -20.38
CA ALA A 318 -9.14 -15.56 -21.50
C ALA A 318 -8.68 -14.08 -21.44
N PRO A 319 -7.71 -13.65 -22.25
CA PRO A 319 -7.19 -12.27 -22.22
C PRO A 319 -8.25 -11.21 -22.52
N LYS A 320 -9.39 -11.62 -23.10
CA LYS A 320 -10.62 -10.83 -23.19
C LYS A 320 -11.70 -11.56 -22.36
N PRO A 321 -12.03 -11.08 -21.15
CA PRO A 321 -13.18 -11.60 -20.43
C PRO A 321 -14.41 -11.46 -21.34
N GLY A 322 -15.24 -12.50 -21.44
CA GLY A 322 -16.49 -12.43 -22.19
C GLY A 322 -17.32 -11.21 -21.75
N ALA A 323 -18.14 -10.65 -22.65
CA ALA A 323 -18.84 -9.38 -22.44
C ALA A 323 -19.52 -9.28 -21.06
N TRP A 324 -20.12 -10.38 -20.58
CA TRP A 324 -20.71 -10.47 -19.25
C TRP A 324 -19.72 -10.36 -18.09
N ALA A 325 -18.54 -10.98 -18.16
CA ALA A 325 -17.52 -10.87 -17.12
C ALA A 325 -16.92 -9.44 -17.04
N SER A 326 -16.85 -8.75 -18.17
CA SER A 326 -16.39 -7.36 -18.28
C SER A 326 -17.45 -6.33 -17.86
N LEU A 327 -18.71 -6.55 -18.23
CA LEU A 327 -19.83 -5.61 -17.99
C LEU A 327 -20.46 -5.77 -16.60
N ARG A 328 -20.47 -6.99 -16.04
CA ARG A 328 -21.13 -7.24 -14.75
C ARG A 328 -20.56 -6.41 -13.61
N PRO A 329 -19.22 -6.33 -13.40
CA PRO A 329 -18.67 -5.48 -12.34
C PRO A 329 -19.14 -4.03 -12.50
N GLN A 330 -19.20 -3.53 -13.75
CA GLN A 330 -19.66 -2.16 -14.04
C GLN A 330 -21.16 -1.97 -13.75
N ARG A 331 -22.00 -2.97 -14.07
CA ARG A 331 -23.46 -2.90 -13.85
C ARG A 331 -23.84 -3.09 -12.38
N LEU A 332 -23.13 -3.94 -11.65
CA LEU A 332 -23.40 -4.22 -10.24
C LEU A 332 -22.73 -3.21 -9.29
N GLU A 333 -21.69 -2.52 -9.74
CA GLU A 333 -20.93 -1.59 -8.92
C GLU A 333 -21.82 -0.54 -8.24
N LEU A 334 -22.81 0.01 -8.94
CA LEU A 334 -23.74 0.98 -8.33
C LEU A 334 -24.51 0.35 -7.15
N TRP A 335 -25.04 -0.86 -7.33
CA TRP A 335 -25.80 -1.57 -6.30
C TRP A 335 -24.92 -2.05 -5.14
N GLU A 336 -23.74 -2.59 -5.44
CA GLU A 336 -22.74 -2.99 -4.43
C GLU A 336 -22.32 -1.79 -3.58
N ARG A 337 -22.11 -0.63 -4.21
CA ARG A 337 -21.71 0.60 -3.52
C ARG A 337 -22.85 1.19 -2.70
N LEU A 338 -24.07 1.23 -3.22
CA LEU A 338 -25.26 1.66 -2.46
C LEU A 338 -25.48 0.77 -1.23
N ALA A 339 -25.37 -0.56 -1.38
CA ALA A 339 -25.49 -1.50 -0.27
C ALA A 339 -24.44 -1.27 0.84
N ASN A 340 -23.26 -0.76 0.49
CA ASN A 340 -22.19 -0.41 1.41
C ASN A 340 -22.21 1.05 1.90
N GLY A 341 -23.24 1.83 1.56
CA GLY A 341 -23.33 3.25 1.94
C GLY A 341 -22.26 4.12 1.27
N GLU A 342 -21.75 3.70 0.11
CA GLU A 342 -20.70 4.40 -0.64
C GLU A 342 -21.26 5.18 -1.82
N THR A 343 -21.82 6.35 -1.55
CA THR A 343 -22.43 7.22 -2.58
C THR A 343 -21.40 7.91 -3.49
N ARG A 344 -20.09 7.84 -3.18
CA ARG A 344 -19.02 8.47 -3.97
C ARG A 344 -18.11 7.45 -4.67
N PRO A 345 -17.69 7.69 -5.93
CA PRO A 345 -17.03 6.72 -6.80
C PRO A 345 -15.60 6.34 -6.45
N PHE A 346 -15.07 6.84 -5.33
CA PHE A 346 -13.67 6.61 -4.98
C PHE A 346 -13.52 5.68 -3.77
N TYR A 347 -12.51 4.82 -3.90
CA TYR A 347 -11.87 4.13 -2.79
C TYR A 347 -11.70 5.09 -1.60
N LYS A 348 -12.11 4.66 -0.39
CA LYS A 348 -11.74 5.35 0.86
C LYS A 348 -10.24 5.14 1.12
N SER A 349 -9.37 5.76 0.33
CA SER A 349 -8.00 6.02 0.76
C SER A 349 -8.07 7.13 1.78
N GLY A 350 -7.54 6.91 2.98
CA GLY A 350 -7.51 7.97 3.98
C GLY A 350 -8.82 8.18 4.74
N SER A 351 -8.81 9.20 5.58
CA SER A 351 -9.95 9.62 6.38
C SER A 351 -10.91 10.46 5.53
N PRO A 352 -12.18 10.04 5.28
CA PRO A 352 -13.13 10.84 4.52
C PRO A 352 -13.37 12.22 5.13
N LYS A 353 -13.33 12.32 6.46
CA LYS A 353 -13.45 13.59 7.19
C LYS A 353 -12.27 14.51 6.90
N LEU A 354 -11.05 13.97 6.85
CA LEU A 354 -9.86 14.75 6.51
C LEU A 354 -9.96 15.25 5.07
N HIS A 355 -10.27 14.38 4.10
CA HIS A 355 -10.38 14.78 2.69
C HIS A 355 -11.46 15.84 2.45
N LEU A 356 -12.61 15.74 3.12
CA LEU A 356 -13.66 16.76 3.06
C LEU A 356 -13.17 18.10 3.61
N ALA A 357 -12.45 18.09 4.73
CA ALA A 357 -11.89 19.30 5.31
C ALA A 357 -10.84 19.93 4.39
N LEU A 358 -9.92 19.13 3.84
CA LEU A 358 -8.91 19.59 2.89
C LEU A 358 -9.54 20.19 1.63
N ALA A 359 -10.56 19.54 1.07
CA ALA A 359 -11.28 20.05 -0.10
C ALA A 359 -12.00 21.36 0.19
N ALA A 360 -12.58 21.52 1.38
CA ALA A 360 -13.21 22.77 1.80
C ALA A 360 -12.20 23.91 2.02
N SER A 361 -10.95 23.58 2.36
CA SER A 361 -9.86 24.55 2.54
C SER A 361 -9.00 24.78 1.29
N ALA A 362 -9.25 24.03 0.21
CA ALA A 362 -8.39 24.05 -0.97
C ALA A 362 -8.43 25.40 -1.68
N ARG A 363 -7.25 25.89 -2.06
CA ARG A 363 -7.06 27.15 -2.81
C ARG A 363 -6.47 26.85 -4.18
N SER A 364 -6.80 27.67 -5.18
CA SER A 364 -6.16 27.56 -6.49
C SER A 364 -4.70 27.99 -6.37
N LEU A 365 -3.78 27.11 -6.79
CA LEU A 365 -2.36 27.45 -6.92
C LEU A 365 -2.06 28.23 -8.19
N LEU A 366 -2.96 28.15 -9.17
CA LEU A 366 -2.83 28.85 -10.43
C LEU A 366 -3.69 30.10 -10.44
N PRO A 367 -3.23 31.18 -11.09
CA PRO A 367 -4.12 32.28 -11.41
C PRO A 367 -5.28 31.77 -12.27
N PRO A 368 -6.45 32.44 -12.22
CA PRO A 368 -7.54 32.13 -13.13
C PRO A 368 -7.03 32.22 -14.57
N LEU A 369 -7.41 31.25 -15.40
CA LEU A 369 -7.14 31.31 -16.83
C LEU A 369 -7.88 32.53 -17.40
N SER A 370 -7.14 33.55 -17.80
CA SER A 370 -7.66 34.66 -18.57
C SER A 370 -7.95 34.17 -19.99
N TYR A 371 -9.17 33.68 -20.22
CA TYR A 371 -9.68 33.60 -21.58
C TYR A 371 -9.89 35.04 -22.05
N GLY A 372 -9.08 35.47 -23.02
CA GLY A 372 -9.07 36.86 -23.52
C GLY A 372 -10.47 37.33 -23.87
N ALA A 373 -11.05 38.15 -23.00
CA ALA A 373 -12.22 38.95 -23.28
C ALA A 373 -11.73 40.34 -23.66
N ASP A 374 -11.03 40.48 -24.78
CA ASP A 374 -10.69 41.78 -25.37
C ASP A 374 -10.40 41.64 -26.88
N SER A 375 -11.47 41.53 -27.66
CA SER A 375 -11.49 41.97 -29.06
C SER A 375 -12.92 42.14 -29.61
N ARG A 376 -13.83 42.77 -28.85
CA ARG A 376 -15.04 43.38 -29.45
C ARG A 376 -15.09 44.83 -29.02
N GLY A 377 -14.80 45.68 -30.00
CA GLY A 377 -14.44 47.09 -29.83
C GLY A 377 -15.51 47.91 -29.12
N ALA A 378 -15.05 48.68 -28.14
CA ALA A 378 -15.63 49.98 -27.85
C ALA A 378 -15.11 50.95 -28.92
N GLY A 379 -15.93 51.24 -29.92
CA GLY A 379 -15.69 52.32 -30.87
C GLY A 379 -15.71 53.65 -30.13
N GLY A 380 -14.53 54.18 -29.79
CA GLY A 380 -14.36 55.55 -29.36
C GLY A 380 -14.41 56.48 -30.55
N THR A 381 -15.47 57.26 -30.67
CA THR A 381 -15.58 58.38 -31.62
C THR A 381 -14.58 59.48 -31.22
N PRO A 382 -13.73 60.00 -32.11
CA PRO A 382 -12.84 61.10 -31.77
C PRO A 382 -13.62 62.42 -31.71
N ALA A 383 -13.33 63.21 -30.68
CA ALA A 383 -13.91 64.53 -30.46
C ALA A 383 -13.46 65.53 -31.55
N ALA A 384 -14.43 66.19 -32.19
CA ALA A 384 -14.19 67.32 -33.07
C ALA A 384 -13.86 68.56 -32.23
N GLN A 385 -12.76 69.23 -32.57
CA GLN A 385 -12.39 70.56 -32.09
C GLN A 385 -13.22 71.60 -32.84
N GLU A 386 -13.92 72.46 -32.10
CA GLU A 386 -14.40 73.75 -32.58
C GLU A 386 -13.79 74.86 -31.71
N THR A 387 -13.11 75.80 -32.36
CA THR A 387 -12.99 77.21 -31.97
C THR A 387 -12.23 77.97 -33.06
N PRO A 388 -12.54 79.25 -33.35
CA PRO A 388 -13.85 79.91 -33.44
C PRO A 388 -14.38 80.00 -34.88
#